data_AF-A0A7W7HSC2-F1
#
_entry.id   AF-A0A7W7HSC2-F1
#
_cell.length_a   1.000
_cell.length_b   1.000
_cell.length_c   1.000
_cell.angle_alpha   90.00
_cell.angle_beta   90.00
_cell.angle_gamma   90.00
#
_symmetry.space_group_name_H-M   'P 1'
#
loop_
_entity.id
_entity.type
_entity.pdbx_description
1 polymer ?
#
loop_
_entity_poly.entity_id
_entity_poly.type
_entity_poly.pdbx_seq_one_letter_code
_entity_poly.pdbx_strand_id
1 'polypeptide(L)'
;MMGVQGVMSRITELRTQLGIVPPTNGTAFASALNEAGGKIGNTGGTGVTGQAVVDAAKKYLGTPYVFGGTDPAKGLDCSALVQRAYKDLGIDLPRTAAEQAKAGTKVDSLKDARPGDILAFDSPVDHVAIYLGDNKMIAAPKPGDHVKIQSVYETPTHIRRVVGTEAAAGVDAAGAVRPASLQNSASLAGVPYADMFLAAGAKYNVSPKLLAAVAKVESGYNPKAVSPAGAQGLMQLMPGTARGLGVDNSFDPRQAINGAAKLLSSHLKEFKSLPLALAAYNAGGGSVHKYGGIPPFSETQAYVPKVQKALAALG
;
A
#
# COMPACT_ATOMS: atom_id res chain seq x y z
N MET A 1 -19.91 -57.81 -2.97
CA MET A 1 -18.73 -57.05 -2.52
C MET A 1 -18.08 -56.42 -3.75
N MET A 2 -18.24 -55.11 -3.98
CA MET A 2 -17.53 -54.43 -5.06
C MET A 2 -16.07 -54.28 -4.64
N GLY A 3 -15.16 -54.98 -5.33
CA GLY A 3 -13.72 -54.89 -5.08
C GLY A 3 -13.19 -53.50 -5.40
N VAL A 4 -12.02 -53.17 -4.82
CA VAL A 4 -11.33 -51.87 -4.89
C VAL A 4 -11.19 -51.33 -6.33
N GLN A 5 -11.15 -52.20 -7.34
CA GLN A 5 -11.13 -51.83 -8.76
C GLN A 5 -12.43 -51.17 -9.26
N GLY A 6 -13.60 -51.53 -8.69
CA GLY A 6 -14.87 -50.90 -9.02
C GLY A 6 -14.98 -49.47 -8.48
N VAL A 7 -14.42 -49.22 -7.30
CA VAL A 7 -14.39 -47.88 -6.67
C VAL A 7 -13.45 -46.93 -7.45
N MET A 8 -12.30 -47.43 -7.92
CA MET A 8 -11.37 -46.62 -8.72
C MET A 8 -11.90 -46.25 -10.11
N SER A 9 -12.67 -47.15 -10.73
CA SER A 9 -13.31 -46.86 -12.02
C SER A 9 -14.38 -45.77 -11.89
N ARG A 10 -15.15 -45.78 -10.78
CA ARG A 10 -16.16 -44.74 -10.51
C ARG A 10 -15.56 -43.37 -10.18
N ILE A 11 -14.42 -43.33 -9.52
CA ILE A 11 -13.66 -42.08 -9.26
C ILE A 11 -13.13 -41.48 -10.57
N THR A 12 -12.73 -42.32 -11.52
CA THR A 12 -12.22 -41.87 -12.82
C THR A 12 -13.34 -41.32 -13.71
N GLU A 13 -14.51 -41.96 -13.68
CA GLU A 13 -15.71 -41.54 -14.41
C GLU A 13 -16.26 -40.19 -13.87
N LEU A 14 -16.30 -40.03 -12.54
CA LEU A 14 -16.74 -38.78 -11.88
C LEU A 14 -15.77 -37.61 -12.10
N ARG A 15 -14.46 -37.85 -12.21
CA ARG A 15 -13.47 -36.80 -12.50
C ARG A 15 -13.58 -36.26 -13.93
N THR A 16 -13.95 -37.12 -14.87
CA THR A 16 -14.13 -36.74 -16.28
C THR A 16 -15.39 -35.90 -16.48
N GLN A 17 -16.46 -36.17 -15.69
CA GLN A 17 -17.68 -35.34 -15.68
C GLN A 17 -17.51 -33.99 -14.96
N LEU A 18 -16.51 -33.85 -14.06
CA LEU A 18 -16.26 -32.64 -13.28
C LEU A 18 -15.18 -31.72 -13.88
N GLY A 19 -14.57 -32.07 -15.01
CA GLY A 19 -13.61 -31.20 -15.72
C GLY A 19 -12.29 -30.93 -14.97
N ILE A 20 -11.94 -31.75 -13.98
CA ILE A 20 -10.70 -31.58 -13.20
C ILE A 20 -9.63 -32.50 -13.81
N VAL A 21 -8.88 -31.96 -14.78
CA VAL A 21 -7.65 -32.59 -15.30
C VAL A 21 -6.46 -32.17 -14.41
N PRO A 22 -5.61 -33.09 -13.92
CA PRO A 22 -4.40 -32.71 -13.20
C PRO A 22 -3.37 -32.10 -14.18
N PRO A 23 -2.61 -31.06 -13.77
CA PRO A 23 -1.60 -30.48 -14.64
C PRO A 23 -0.46 -31.48 -14.82
N THR A 24 -0.31 -31.97 -16.04
CA THR A 24 0.92 -32.63 -16.50
C THR A 24 1.69 -31.65 -17.38
N ASN A 25 3.01 -31.62 -17.16
CA ASN A 25 4.07 -31.02 -17.99
C ASN A 25 4.55 -29.61 -17.57
N GLY A 26 5.61 -29.60 -16.75
CA GLY A 26 6.44 -28.43 -16.40
C GLY A 26 7.21 -27.79 -17.55
N THR A 27 7.02 -28.25 -18.79
CA THR A 27 7.56 -27.63 -20.01
C THR A 27 6.76 -26.40 -20.44
N ALA A 28 5.49 -26.29 -20.07
CA ALA A 28 4.69 -25.08 -20.32
C ALA A 28 5.11 -23.91 -19.42
N PHE A 29 5.52 -24.19 -18.16
CA PHE A 29 6.05 -23.17 -17.26
C PHE A 29 7.46 -22.71 -17.71
N ALA A 30 8.33 -23.63 -18.13
CA ALA A 30 9.65 -23.28 -18.64
C ALA A 30 9.60 -22.52 -19.98
N SER A 31 8.64 -22.84 -20.86
CA SER A 31 8.46 -22.12 -22.12
C SER A 31 7.84 -20.73 -21.90
N ALA A 32 6.88 -20.61 -20.96
CA ALA A 32 6.37 -19.31 -20.54
C ALA A 32 7.44 -18.46 -19.82
N LEU A 33 8.38 -19.09 -19.10
CA LEU A 33 9.51 -18.41 -18.47
C LEU A 33 10.59 -18.00 -19.49
N ASN A 34 10.82 -18.79 -20.55
CA ASN A 34 11.75 -18.45 -21.63
C ASN A 34 11.18 -17.41 -22.61
N GLU A 35 9.86 -17.40 -22.87
CA GLU A 35 9.21 -16.29 -23.59
C GLU A 35 9.17 -15.01 -22.75
N ALA A 36 9.04 -15.12 -21.43
CA ALA A 36 9.16 -13.98 -20.50
C ALA A 36 10.62 -13.54 -20.29
N GLY A 37 11.58 -14.45 -20.40
CA GLY A 37 13.02 -14.21 -20.19
C GLY A 37 13.79 -13.80 -21.45
N GLY A 38 13.21 -13.95 -22.64
CA GLY A 38 13.85 -13.67 -23.93
C GLY A 38 13.82 -12.20 -24.40
N LYS A 39 13.27 -11.28 -23.60
CA LYS A 39 13.16 -9.84 -23.94
C LYS A 39 13.82 -8.90 -22.92
N ILE A 40 14.91 -9.32 -22.29
CA ILE A 40 15.80 -8.40 -21.57
C ILE A 40 16.93 -7.93 -22.48
N GLY A 41 16.53 -7.17 -23.50
CA GLY A 41 17.39 -6.21 -24.17
C GLY A 41 17.42 -4.92 -23.35
N ASN A 42 18.61 -4.53 -22.93
CA ASN A 42 18.97 -3.31 -22.22
C ASN A 42 18.24 -2.06 -22.75
N THR A 43 17.22 -1.58 -22.03
CA THR A 43 16.72 -0.18 -22.01
C THR A 43 15.87 0.03 -20.74
N GLY A 44 16.10 1.14 -20.04
CA GLY A 44 15.69 1.36 -18.66
C GLY A 44 14.19 1.46 -18.37
N GLY A 45 13.86 1.28 -17.08
CA GLY A 45 12.69 1.90 -16.44
C GLY A 45 11.39 1.09 -16.41
N THR A 46 11.39 -0.13 -15.84
CA THR A 46 10.13 -0.74 -15.35
C THR A 46 9.90 -0.39 -13.87
N GLY A 47 9.21 0.73 -13.63
CA GLY A 47 8.18 0.88 -12.59
C GLY A 47 8.48 0.64 -11.11
N VAL A 48 9.73 0.68 -10.64
CA VAL A 48 9.99 0.64 -9.18
C VAL A 48 9.37 1.88 -8.53
N THR A 49 8.45 1.67 -7.59
CA THR A 49 7.75 2.76 -6.89
C THR A 49 8.49 3.17 -5.63
N GLY A 50 8.26 4.40 -5.18
CA GLY A 50 8.75 4.87 -3.90
C GLY A 50 8.29 4.04 -2.69
N GLN A 51 7.10 3.43 -2.77
CA GLN A 51 6.62 2.52 -1.74
C GLN A 51 7.43 1.21 -1.70
N ALA A 52 7.84 0.69 -2.86
CA ALA A 52 8.70 -0.50 -2.92
C ALA A 52 10.05 -0.24 -2.23
N VAL A 53 10.60 0.97 -2.37
CA VAL A 53 11.82 1.40 -1.66
C VAL A 53 11.61 1.39 -0.15
N VAL A 54 10.48 1.91 0.33
CA VAL A 54 10.13 1.89 1.76
C VAL A 54 10.01 0.47 2.29
N ASP A 55 9.35 -0.42 1.55
CA ASP A 55 9.14 -1.80 1.99
C ASP A 55 10.44 -2.61 1.96
N ALA A 56 11.33 -2.34 1.01
CA ALA A 56 12.69 -2.87 1.00
C ALA A 56 13.48 -2.38 2.22
N ALA A 57 13.43 -1.09 2.53
CA ALA A 57 14.14 -0.51 3.67
C ALA A 57 13.67 -1.10 5.02
N LYS A 58 12.36 -1.34 5.19
CA LYS A 58 11.80 -1.91 6.42
C LYS A 58 12.33 -3.30 6.76
N LYS A 59 12.82 -4.08 5.79
CA LYS A 59 13.45 -5.38 6.03
C LYS A 59 14.67 -5.29 6.95
N TYR A 60 15.29 -4.10 7.01
CA TYR A 60 16.49 -3.84 7.79
C TYR A 60 16.20 -3.27 9.18
N LEU A 61 14.94 -3.10 9.58
CA LEU A 61 14.59 -2.62 10.92
C LEU A 61 15.25 -3.47 12.01
N GLY A 62 15.85 -2.80 12.99
CA GLY A 62 16.58 -3.46 14.08
C GLY A 62 18.04 -3.79 13.76
N THR A 63 18.50 -3.64 12.51
CA THR A 63 19.91 -3.87 12.16
C THR A 63 20.80 -2.89 12.92
N PRO A 64 21.85 -3.35 13.65
CA PRO A 64 22.75 -2.46 14.36
C PRO A 64 23.43 -1.46 13.43
N TYR A 65 23.64 -0.24 13.90
CA TYR A 65 24.47 0.71 13.19
C TYR A 65 25.95 0.32 13.34
N VAL A 66 26.66 0.26 12.22
CA VAL A 66 28.12 0.13 12.19
C VAL A 66 28.66 1.15 11.21
N PHE A 67 29.54 2.04 11.66
CA PHE A 67 30.16 3.05 10.80
C PHE A 67 30.95 2.36 9.67
N GLY A 68 30.65 2.69 8.42
CA GLY A 68 31.23 2.02 7.24
C GLY A 68 30.65 0.63 6.95
N GLY A 69 29.73 0.12 7.76
CA GLY A 69 29.16 -1.23 7.64
C GLY A 69 28.27 -1.38 6.41
N THR A 70 28.46 -2.49 5.67
CA THR A 70 27.71 -2.82 4.45
C THR A 70 26.99 -4.17 4.50
N ASP A 71 27.11 -4.88 5.63
CA ASP A 71 26.62 -6.24 5.80
C ASP A 71 25.40 -6.22 6.74
N PRO A 72 24.17 -6.44 6.24
CA PRO A 72 22.97 -6.45 7.07
C PRO A 72 23.01 -7.41 8.27
N ALA A 73 23.82 -8.46 8.21
CA ALA A 73 23.95 -9.41 9.33
C ALA A 73 24.88 -8.89 10.45
N LYS A 74 25.80 -7.96 10.13
CA LYS A 74 26.79 -7.42 11.07
C LYS A 74 26.47 -5.98 11.48
N GLY A 75 25.83 -5.22 10.60
CA GLY A 75 25.43 -3.85 10.81
C GLY A 75 25.59 -2.99 9.55
N LEU A 76 24.79 -1.93 9.49
CA LEU A 76 24.72 -1.01 8.36
C LEU A 76 24.98 0.43 8.82
N ASP A 77 25.67 1.22 8.01
CA ASP A 77 25.62 2.68 8.15
C ASP A 77 24.44 3.30 7.38
N CYS A 78 24.26 4.61 7.54
CA CYS A 78 23.16 5.37 6.93
C CYS A 78 23.08 5.17 5.41
N SER A 79 24.21 5.35 4.72
CA SER A 79 24.30 5.22 3.27
C SER A 79 24.21 3.78 2.78
N ALA A 80 24.68 2.79 3.55
CA ALA A 80 24.55 1.39 3.24
C ALA A 80 23.10 0.90 3.36
N LEU A 81 22.34 1.40 4.35
CA LEU A 81 20.90 1.15 4.45
C LEU A 81 20.16 1.63 3.19
N VAL A 82 20.39 2.88 2.80
CA VAL A 82 19.75 3.48 1.61
C VAL A 82 20.15 2.70 0.36
N GLN A 83 21.46 2.47 0.17
CA GLN A 83 21.98 1.71 -0.96
C GLN A 83 21.36 0.32 -1.04
N ARG A 84 21.25 -0.38 0.09
CA ARG A 84 20.72 -1.74 0.12
C ARG A 84 19.23 -1.80 -0.18
N ALA A 85 18.44 -0.88 0.37
CA ALA A 85 17.01 -0.81 0.08
C ALA A 85 16.72 -0.60 -1.42
N TYR A 86 17.53 0.22 -2.10
CA TYR A 86 17.45 0.41 -3.55
C TYR A 86 18.02 -0.78 -4.35
N LYS A 87 19.11 -1.38 -3.88
CA LYS A 87 19.75 -2.55 -4.52
C LYS A 87 18.86 -3.78 -4.49
N ASP A 88 18.08 -3.98 -3.42
CA ASP A 88 17.06 -5.04 -3.34
C ASP A 88 15.98 -4.92 -4.43
N LEU A 89 15.87 -3.76 -5.06
CA LEU A 89 14.96 -3.45 -6.16
C LEU A 89 15.69 -3.34 -7.50
N GLY A 90 16.96 -3.73 -7.56
CA GLY A 90 17.80 -3.67 -8.76
C GLY A 90 18.27 -2.25 -9.13
N ILE A 91 18.23 -1.29 -8.20
CA ILE A 91 18.69 0.07 -8.42
C ILE A 91 20.03 0.28 -7.71
N ASP A 92 21.07 0.56 -8.49
CA ASP A 92 22.38 0.86 -7.94
C ASP A 92 22.44 2.32 -7.48
N LEU A 93 22.86 2.50 -6.23
CA LEU A 93 23.18 3.80 -5.67
C LEU A 93 24.65 3.88 -5.27
N PRO A 94 25.26 5.07 -5.32
CA PRO A 94 26.61 5.30 -4.79
C PRO A 94 26.72 4.87 -3.33
N ARG A 95 27.93 4.55 -2.89
CA ARG A 95 28.19 4.02 -1.53
C ARG A 95 28.07 5.09 -0.45
N THR A 96 28.39 6.35 -0.77
CA THR A 96 28.52 7.40 0.24
C THR A 96 27.27 8.27 0.33
N ALA A 97 26.97 8.79 1.53
CA ALA A 97 25.86 9.71 1.78
C ALA A 97 25.93 10.96 0.90
N ALA A 98 27.12 11.53 0.75
CA ALA A 98 27.37 12.72 -0.08
C ALA A 98 27.09 12.50 -1.57
N GLU A 99 27.37 11.31 -2.11
CA GLU A 99 27.06 10.97 -3.50
C GLU A 99 25.57 10.63 -3.68
N GLN A 100 24.96 9.93 -2.71
CA GLN A 100 23.51 9.66 -2.71
C GLN A 100 22.69 10.96 -2.66
N ALA A 101 23.17 11.98 -1.94
CA ALA A 101 22.60 13.32 -1.92
C ALA A 101 22.68 14.07 -3.27
N LYS A 102 23.28 13.47 -4.30
CA LYS A 102 23.32 13.97 -5.69
C LYS A 102 22.59 13.05 -6.67
N ALA A 103 22.12 11.88 -6.23
CA ALA A 103 21.45 10.91 -7.10
C ALA A 103 20.04 11.37 -7.49
N GLY A 104 19.56 10.93 -8.63
CA GLY A 104 18.18 11.18 -9.08
C GLY A 104 17.82 12.66 -9.27
N THR A 105 16.52 12.95 -9.17
CA THR A 105 15.96 14.30 -9.37
C THR A 105 15.87 15.04 -8.04
N LYS A 106 16.21 16.34 -8.04
CA LYS A 106 16.01 17.21 -6.86
C LYS A 106 14.53 17.33 -6.52
N VAL A 107 14.21 17.27 -5.24
CA VAL A 107 12.90 17.63 -4.69
C VAL A 107 13.08 18.87 -3.83
N ASP A 108 12.25 19.89 -4.05
CA ASP A 108 12.51 21.24 -3.54
C ASP A 108 12.32 21.37 -2.03
N SER A 109 11.43 20.59 -1.44
CA SER A 109 11.20 20.61 0.00
C SER A 109 10.48 19.35 0.49
N LEU A 110 10.41 19.19 1.81
CA LEU A 110 9.75 18.05 2.44
C LEU A 110 8.26 17.94 2.09
N LYS A 111 7.60 19.05 1.71
CA LYS A 111 6.20 19.05 1.25
C LYS A 111 6.03 18.33 -0.11
N ASP A 112 7.08 18.34 -0.93
CA ASP A 112 7.10 17.76 -2.27
C ASP A 112 7.70 16.34 -2.24
N ALA A 113 8.24 15.94 -1.09
CA ALA A 113 8.81 14.64 -0.84
C ALA A 113 7.74 13.56 -0.86
N ARG A 114 8.09 12.41 -1.43
CA ARG A 114 7.25 11.23 -1.56
C ARG A 114 7.94 10.05 -0.87
N PRO A 115 7.17 9.06 -0.38
CA PRO A 115 7.76 7.84 0.15
C PRO A 115 8.80 7.27 -0.81
N GLY A 116 9.96 6.86 -0.30
CA GLY A 116 11.09 6.40 -1.09
C GLY A 116 12.14 7.47 -1.40
N ASP A 117 11.79 8.77 -1.36
CA ASP A 117 12.79 9.83 -1.56
C ASP A 117 13.89 9.77 -0.49
N ILE A 118 15.13 10.03 -0.91
CA ILE A 118 16.29 10.11 -0.02
C ILE A 118 16.30 11.48 0.64
N LEU A 119 16.33 11.51 1.96
CA LEU A 119 16.58 12.71 2.76
C LEU A 119 18.06 12.74 3.13
N ALA A 120 18.74 13.84 2.87
CA ALA A 120 20.12 14.07 3.27
C ALA A 120 20.20 15.26 4.24
N PHE A 121 21.03 15.12 5.25
CA PHE A 121 21.19 16.07 6.35
C PHE A 121 22.65 16.56 6.42
N ASP A 122 22.86 17.67 7.11
CA ASP A 122 24.15 18.35 7.28
C ASP A 122 24.77 18.93 5.99
N SER A 123 25.80 19.77 6.19
CA SER A 123 26.64 20.32 5.14
C SER A 123 28.08 20.45 5.66
N PRO A 124 29.02 19.57 5.26
CA PRO A 124 28.87 18.49 4.29
C PRO A 124 27.90 17.38 4.74
N VAL A 125 27.31 16.67 3.77
CA VAL A 125 26.32 15.61 4.07
C VAL A 125 26.99 14.44 4.80
N ASP A 126 26.56 14.19 6.03
CA ASP A 126 27.01 13.07 6.88
C ASP A 126 25.92 12.02 7.09
N HIS A 127 24.65 12.43 7.08
CA HIS A 127 23.51 11.54 7.33
C HIS A 127 22.52 11.49 6.16
N VAL A 128 22.02 10.28 5.88
CA VAL A 128 20.96 10.03 4.88
C VAL A 128 19.92 9.04 5.41
N ALA A 129 18.69 9.20 4.94
CA ALA A 129 17.53 8.40 5.33
C ALA A 129 16.56 8.22 4.15
N ILE A 130 15.61 7.28 4.27
CA ILE A 130 14.52 7.12 3.30
C ILE A 130 13.24 7.70 3.89
N TYR A 131 12.58 8.60 3.15
CA TYR A 131 11.32 9.19 3.55
C TYR A 131 10.18 8.16 3.46
N LEU A 132 9.31 8.12 4.48
CA LEU A 132 8.16 7.22 4.54
C LEU A 132 6.84 7.91 4.22
N GLY A 133 6.83 9.25 4.12
CA GLY A 133 5.61 10.05 4.25
C GLY A 133 5.36 10.47 5.70
N ASP A 134 4.37 11.35 5.90
CA ASP A 134 3.84 11.73 7.22
C ASP A 134 4.91 12.16 8.23
N ASN A 135 5.87 12.96 7.76
CA ASN A 135 7.03 13.42 8.54
C ASN A 135 7.86 12.29 9.21
N LYS A 136 7.87 11.08 8.63
CA LYS A 136 8.62 9.93 9.12
C LYS A 136 9.70 9.53 8.13
N MET A 137 10.77 8.98 8.66
CA MET A 137 11.87 8.39 7.89
C MET A 137 12.37 7.11 8.54
N ILE A 138 12.99 6.25 7.72
CA ILE A 138 13.76 5.11 8.20
C ILE A 138 15.24 5.44 7.99
N ALA A 139 16.03 5.27 9.05
CA ALA A 139 17.43 5.65 9.07
C ALA A 139 18.25 4.70 9.95
N ALA A 140 19.54 4.56 9.63
CA ALA A 140 20.55 4.05 10.54
C ALA A 140 21.28 5.27 11.13
N PRO A 141 20.94 5.75 12.34
CA PRO A 141 21.26 7.11 12.75
C PRO A 141 22.70 7.31 13.20
N LYS A 142 23.23 6.45 14.08
CA LYS A 142 24.56 6.65 14.70
C LYS A 142 25.08 5.39 15.41
N PRO A 143 26.39 5.33 15.73
CA PRO A 143 26.97 4.27 16.55
C PRO A 143 26.21 4.07 17.87
N GLY A 144 26.01 2.80 18.25
CA GLY A 144 25.25 2.42 19.45
C GLY A 144 23.73 2.42 19.27
N ASP A 145 23.24 2.73 18.07
CA ASP A 145 21.82 2.68 17.71
C ASP A 145 21.57 1.60 16.63
N HIS A 146 20.34 1.52 16.12
CA HIS A 146 19.93 0.58 15.09
C HIS A 146 19.05 1.25 14.04
N VAL A 147 18.85 0.56 12.91
CA VAL A 147 17.90 0.98 11.88
C VAL A 147 16.50 1.06 12.48
N LYS A 148 15.91 2.25 12.46
CA LYS A 148 14.59 2.51 13.06
C LYS A 148 13.79 3.51 12.26
N ILE A 149 12.47 3.49 12.48
CA ILE A 149 11.57 4.53 12.00
C ILE A 149 11.54 5.63 13.06
N GLN A 150 11.78 6.86 12.62
CA GLN A 150 11.74 8.04 13.47
C GLN A 150 11.12 9.21 12.72
N SER A 151 10.77 10.27 13.46
CA SER A 151 10.34 11.51 12.84
C SER A 151 11.50 12.15 12.09
N VAL A 152 11.21 12.87 11.02
CA VAL A 152 12.14 13.83 10.41
C VAL A 152 12.29 14.95 11.43
N TYR A 153 13.44 14.97 12.12
CA TYR A 153 13.67 15.80 13.30
C TYR A 153 14.20 17.20 12.96
N GLU A 154 14.72 17.39 11.75
CA GLU A 154 15.18 18.67 11.23
C GLU A 154 14.93 18.76 9.72
N THR A 155 15.12 19.94 9.15
CA THR A 155 14.92 20.14 7.71
C THR A 155 16.08 19.51 6.93
N PRO A 156 15.83 18.55 6.01
CA PRO A 156 16.89 17.99 5.17
C PRO A 156 17.57 19.06 4.32
N THR A 157 18.89 19.01 4.20
CA THR A 157 19.66 19.92 3.33
C THR A 157 19.43 19.59 1.85
N HIS A 158 19.19 18.31 1.53
CA HIS A 158 18.84 17.86 0.19
C HIS A 158 17.78 16.76 0.24
N ILE A 159 16.89 16.76 -0.77
CA ILE A 159 15.93 15.68 -0.99
C ILE A 159 16.07 15.19 -2.43
N ARG A 160 16.18 13.88 -2.60
CA ARG A 160 16.41 13.24 -3.91
C ARG A 160 15.40 12.16 -4.21
N ARG A 161 14.77 12.27 -5.37
CA ARG A 161 13.89 11.26 -5.94
C ARG A 161 14.66 10.42 -6.94
N VAL A 162 14.94 9.18 -6.57
CA VAL A 162 15.65 8.22 -7.44
C VAL A 162 14.66 7.36 -8.22
N VAL A 163 13.48 7.11 -7.66
CA VAL A 163 12.40 6.37 -8.33
C VAL A 163 11.24 7.27 -8.73
N GLY A 164 10.84 7.17 -9.99
CA GLY A 164 9.58 7.72 -10.49
C GLY A 164 9.67 8.31 -11.90
N THR A 165 8.84 7.77 -12.79
CA THR A 165 8.08 8.58 -13.75
C THR A 165 6.60 8.36 -13.47
N GLU A 166 6.03 9.15 -12.56
CA GLU A 166 4.64 9.56 -12.66
C GLU A 166 4.60 11.08 -12.44
N ALA A 167 4.71 11.77 -13.56
CA ALA A 167 4.25 13.14 -13.74
C ALA A 167 2.89 13.06 -14.45
N ALA A 168 1.92 13.79 -13.94
CA ALA A 168 0.63 13.97 -14.58
C ALA A 168 0.78 14.72 -15.91
N ALA A 169 0.52 14.05 -17.04
CA ALA A 169 0.07 14.61 -18.31
C ALA A 169 -0.37 13.44 -19.21
N GLY A 170 -1.52 13.59 -19.89
CA GLY A 170 -2.30 12.48 -20.44
C GLY A 170 -1.62 11.61 -21.49
N VAL A 171 -2.07 10.35 -21.54
CA VAL A 171 -2.11 9.53 -22.75
C VAL A 171 -3.32 8.60 -22.66
N ASP A 172 -4.32 8.91 -23.48
CA ASP A 172 -5.14 7.88 -24.10
C ASP A 172 -4.24 6.89 -24.86
N ALA A 173 -4.73 5.64 -24.97
CA ALA A 173 -4.21 4.54 -25.77
C ALA A 173 -2.98 3.76 -25.24
N ALA A 174 -3.27 2.72 -24.46
CA ALA A 174 -2.64 1.39 -24.61
C ALA A 174 -3.48 0.30 -23.93
N GLY A 175 -4.73 0.15 -24.39
CA GLY A 175 -5.43 -1.11 -24.27
C GLY A 175 -4.89 -2.07 -25.32
N ALA A 176 -4.01 -3.00 -24.92
CA ALA A 176 -3.79 -4.24 -25.66
C ALA A 176 -3.05 -5.26 -24.79
N VAL A 177 -3.68 -6.43 -24.64
CA VAL A 177 -3.16 -7.70 -24.13
C VAL A 177 -2.97 -7.81 -22.60
N ARG A 178 -4.08 -7.92 -21.87
CA ARG A 178 -4.15 -8.72 -20.63
C ARG A 178 -5.30 -9.72 -20.78
N PRO A 179 -5.14 -10.99 -20.36
CA PRO A 179 -6.23 -11.97 -20.44
C PRO A 179 -7.43 -11.48 -19.62
N ALA A 180 -8.61 -11.50 -20.22
CA ALA A 180 -9.86 -10.96 -19.68
C ALA A 180 -10.24 -11.56 -18.31
N SER A 181 -9.68 -12.71 -17.94
CA SER A 181 -9.95 -13.43 -16.69
C SER A 181 -9.19 -12.89 -15.46
N LEU A 182 -8.26 -11.94 -15.60
CA LEU A 182 -7.60 -11.25 -14.47
C LEU A 182 -8.02 -9.78 -14.30
N GLN A 183 -8.90 -9.27 -15.17
CA GLN A 183 -9.42 -7.90 -15.11
C GLN A 183 -10.56 -7.73 -14.10
N ASN A 184 -10.94 -8.77 -13.38
CA ASN A 184 -12.01 -8.68 -12.37
C ASN A 184 -11.57 -8.08 -11.03
N SER A 185 -10.39 -7.43 -10.97
CA SER A 185 -10.14 -6.35 -10.02
C SER A 185 -10.88 -5.09 -10.46
N ALA A 186 -12.22 -5.17 -10.47
CA ALA A 186 -13.09 -4.07 -10.09
C ALA A 186 -12.68 -2.69 -10.67
N SER A 187 -12.88 -2.47 -11.97
CA SER A 187 -12.60 -1.16 -12.58
C SER A 187 -13.35 -0.05 -11.84
N LEU A 188 -12.64 0.81 -11.11
CA LEU A 188 -13.16 2.04 -10.51
C LEU A 188 -13.21 3.18 -11.55
N ALA A 189 -13.51 2.84 -12.80
CA ALA A 189 -13.54 3.81 -13.90
C ALA A 189 -14.55 4.93 -13.59
N GLY A 190 -14.10 6.19 -13.69
CA GLY A 190 -14.93 7.35 -13.38
C GLY A 190 -15.13 7.66 -11.89
N VAL A 191 -14.54 6.87 -10.98
CA VAL A 191 -14.57 7.16 -9.54
C VAL A 191 -13.43 8.14 -9.18
N PRO A 192 -13.72 9.29 -8.55
CA PRO A 192 -12.68 10.20 -8.06
C PRO A 192 -11.73 9.48 -7.10
N TYR A 193 -10.43 9.77 -7.16
CA TYR A 193 -9.40 9.16 -6.30
C TYR A 193 -9.23 7.64 -6.47
N ALA A 194 -9.67 7.06 -7.59
CA ALA A 194 -9.58 5.62 -7.87
C ALA A 194 -8.21 5.02 -7.54
N ASP A 195 -7.11 5.66 -7.98
CA ASP A 195 -5.75 5.17 -7.73
C ASP A 195 -5.38 5.14 -6.24
N MET A 196 -5.90 6.10 -5.47
CA MET A 196 -5.69 6.13 -4.02
C MET A 196 -6.47 5.02 -3.32
N PHE A 197 -7.69 4.71 -3.76
CA PHE A 197 -8.47 3.58 -3.26
C PHE A 197 -7.83 2.24 -3.63
N LEU A 198 -7.30 2.10 -4.84
CA LEU A 198 -6.55 0.93 -5.29
C LEU A 198 -5.31 0.71 -4.42
N ALA A 199 -4.50 1.76 -4.23
CA ALA A 199 -3.27 1.69 -3.44
C ALA A 199 -3.55 1.37 -1.96
N ALA A 200 -4.53 2.03 -1.35
CA ALA A 200 -4.89 1.77 0.05
C ALA A 200 -5.52 0.40 0.23
N GLY A 201 -6.38 -0.03 -0.70
CA GLY A 201 -6.99 -1.34 -0.67
C GLY A 201 -5.95 -2.47 -0.70
N ALA A 202 -4.96 -2.36 -1.58
CA ALA A 202 -3.84 -3.29 -1.63
C ALA A 202 -3.02 -3.28 -0.33
N LYS A 203 -2.72 -2.09 0.21
CA LYS A 203 -1.89 -1.93 1.42
C LYS A 203 -2.53 -2.50 2.69
N TYR A 204 -3.85 -2.33 2.85
CA TYR A 204 -4.56 -2.70 4.08
C TYR A 204 -5.44 -3.94 3.94
N ASN A 205 -5.38 -4.61 2.78
CA ASN A 205 -6.20 -5.77 2.44
C ASN A 205 -7.71 -5.48 2.57
N VAL A 206 -8.14 -4.35 1.98
CA VAL A 206 -9.54 -3.90 1.94
C VAL A 206 -9.94 -3.71 0.48
N SER A 207 -11.19 -4.04 0.13
CA SER A 207 -11.68 -3.81 -1.23
C SER A 207 -11.61 -2.32 -1.63
N PRO A 208 -10.97 -1.96 -2.76
CA PRO A 208 -10.97 -0.59 -3.27
C PRO A 208 -12.38 -0.05 -3.51
N LYS A 209 -13.31 -0.90 -3.97
CA LYS A 209 -14.72 -0.55 -4.14
C LYS A 209 -15.41 -0.23 -2.81
N LEU A 210 -15.06 -0.95 -1.74
CA LEU A 210 -15.59 -0.66 -0.41
C LEU A 210 -15.12 0.72 0.07
N LEU A 211 -13.84 1.05 -0.12
CA LEU A 211 -13.30 2.37 0.22
C LEU A 211 -13.99 3.49 -0.58
N ALA A 212 -14.15 3.28 -1.89
CA ALA A 212 -14.86 4.21 -2.76
C ALA A 212 -16.34 4.39 -2.37
N ALA A 213 -17.02 3.32 -1.97
CA ALA A 213 -18.40 3.35 -1.52
C ALA A 213 -18.55 4.11 -0.19
N VAL A 214 -17.64 3.87 0.76
CA VAL A 214 -17.59 4.63 2.02
C VAL A 214 -17.35 6.12 1.72
N ALA A 215 -16.33 6.46 0.94
CA ALA A 215 -16.05 7.86 0.57
C ALA A 215 -17.24 8.56 -0.10
N LYS A 216 -17.99 7.84 -0.95
CA LYS A 216 -19.21 8.35 -1.58
C LYS A 216 -20.27 8.70 -0.54
N VAL A 217 -20.47 7.85 0.45
CA VAL A 217 -21.51 8.03 1.47
C VAL A 217 -21.11 9.07 2.51
N GLU A 218 -19.84 9.11 2.89
CA GLU A 218 -19.28 10.02 3.89
C GLU A 218 -19.31 11.48 3.42
N SER A 219 -18.75 11.75 2.24
CA SER A 219 -18.51 13.12 1.78
C SER A 219 -18.99 13.40 0.36
N GLY A 220 -19.51 12.39 -0.35
CA GLY A 220 -19.77 12.52 -1.78
C GLY A 220 -18.50 12.75 -2.61
N TYR A 221 -17.35 12.27 -2.11
CA TYR A 221 -16.01 12.55 -2.63
C TYR A 221 -15.46 13.97 -2.40
N ASN A 222 -16.02 14.73 -1.45
CA ASN A 222 -15.53 16.06 -1.11
C ASN A 222 -14.40 15.99 -0.05
N PRO A 223 -13.13 16.30 -0.40
CA PRO A 223 -12.01 16.21 0.53
C PRO A 223 -11.98 17.34 1.55
N LYS A 224 -12.83 18.37 1.38
CA LYS A 224 -12.94 19.53 2.28
C LYS A 224 -14.19 19.46 3.18
N ALA A 225 -14.93 18.36 3.15
CA ALA A 225 -16.15 18.22 3.93
C ALA A 225 -15.89 18.28 5.45
N VAL A 226 -16.78 18.94 6.18
CA VAL A 226 -16.79 18.94 7.64
C VAL A 226 -18.23 18.72 8.11
N SER A 227 -18.46 17.70 8.93
CA SER A 227 -19.79 17.45 9.50
C SER A 227 -20.08 18.37 10.70
N PRO A 228 -21.35 18.55 11.10
CA PRO A 228 -21.69 19.27 12.33
C PRO A 228 -21.06 18.66 13.60
N ALA A 229 -20.78 17.35 13.59
CA ALA A 229 -20.10 16.66 14.68
C ALA A 229 -18.56 16.83 14.63
N GLY A 230 -18.03 17.44 13.56
CA GLY A 230 -16.60 17.69 13.40
C GLY A 230 -15.83 16.59 12.67
N ALA A 231 -16.51 15.66 12.00
CA ALA A 231 -15.86 14.69 11.12
C ALA A 231 -15.28 15.39 9.88
N GLN A 232 -14.07 15.01 9.45
CA GLN A 232 -13.31 15.81 8.48
C GLN A 232 -12.90 15.02 7.23
N GLY A 233 -12.95 15.74 6.11
CA GLY A 233 -12.40 15.36 4.82
C GLY A 233 -13.09 14.20 4.12
N LEU A 234 -12.37 13.61 3.17
CA LEU A 234 -12.94 12.65 2.20
C LEU A 234 -13.63 11.46 2.88
N MET A 235 -13.04 10.97 3.96
CA MET A 235 -13.47 9.77 4.67
C MET A 235 -14.16 10.07 6.01
N GLN A 236 -14.44 11.36 6.28
CA GLN A 236 -15.13 11.84 7.49
C GLN A 236 -14.60 11.21 8.78
N LEU A 237 -13.28 11.22 8.97
CA LEU A 237 -12.69 10.76 10.23
C LEU A 237 -12.87 11.84 11.30
N MET A 238 -13.33 11.43 12.49
CA MET A 238 -13.30 12.29 13.67
C MET A 238 -11.85 12.63 14.04
N PRO A 239 -11.53 13.84 14.54
CA PRO A 239 -10.15 14.25 14.81
C PRO A 239 -9.39 13.35 15.81
N GLY A 240 -10.08 12.80 16.81
CA GLY A 240 -9.49 11.81 17.72
C GLY A 240 -9.11 10.51 17.01
N THR A 241 -10.03 10.00 16.18
CA THR A 241 -9.84 8.79 15.37
C THR A 241 -8.72 8.98 14.35
N ALA A 242 -8.69 10.11 13.63
CA ALA A 242 -7.66 10.46 12.68
C ALA A 242 -6.26 10.39 13.31
N ARG A 243 -6.06 11.04 14.47
CA ARG A 243 -4.80 10.98 15.23
C ARG A 243 -4.41 9.55 15.61
N GLY A 244 -5.35 8.75 16.11
CA GLY A 244 -5.09 7.34 16.46
C GLY A 244 -4.70 6.47 15.25
N LEU A 245 -5.13 6.86 14.05
CA LEU A 245 -4.81 6.16 12.81
C LEU A 245 -3.49 6.63 12.17
N GLY A 246 -2.92 7.74 12.65
CA GLY A 246 -1.74 8.39 12.07
C GLY A 246 -2.08 9.33 10.91
N VAL A 247 -3.28 9.90 10.90
CA VAL A 247 -3.73 10.91 9.95
C VAL A 247 -3.51 12.28 10.59
N ASP A 248 -2.51 13.01 10.11
CA ASP A 248 -2.17 14.35 10.60
C ASP A 248 -3.07 15.43 9.99
N ASN A 249 -3.53 15.20 8.75
CA ASN A 249 -4.42 16.09 8.02
C ASN A 249 -5.53 15.29 7.32
N SER A 250 -6.73 15.25 7.92
CA SER A 250 -7.89 14.58 7.34
C SER A 250 -8.39 15.21 6.03
N PHE A 251 -7.99 16.44 5.71
CA PHE A 251 -8.31 17.09 4.42
C PHE A 251 -7.38 16.67 3.29
N ASP A 252 -6.27 15.98 3.60
CA ASP A 252 -5.46 15.31 2.59
C ASP A 252 -6.14 13.98 2.18
N PRO A 253 -6.55 13.81 0.91
CA PRO A 253 -7.26 12.61 0.47
C PRO A 253 -6.46 11.32 0.70
N ARG A 254 -5.14 11.36 0.54
CA ARG A 254 -4.30 10.16 0.67
C ARG A 254 -4.21 9.73 2.13
N GLN A 255 -4.01 10.67 3.06
CA GLN A 255 -4.00 10.36 4.49
C GLN A 255 -5.39 9.89 4.96
N ALA A 256 -6.46 10.58 4.56
CA ALA A 256 -7.82 10.19 4.91
C ALA A 256 -8.17 8.77 4.43
N ILE A 257 -7.86 8.44 3.18
CA ILE A 257 -8.12 7.10 2.60
C ILE A 257 -7.29 6.03 3.30
N ASN A 258 -6.00 6.28 3.57
CA ASN A 258 -5.15 5.32 4.27
C ASN A 258 -5.61 5.08 5.71
N GLY A 259 -5.99 6.15 6.43
CA GLY A 259 -6.56 6.04 7.77
C GLY A 259 -7.86 5.23 7.78
N ALA A 260 -8.78 5.56 6.88
CA ALA A 260 -10.04 4.85 6.75
C ALA A 260 -9.88 3.38 6.35
N ALA A 261 -8.94 3.08 5.45
CA ALA A 261 -8.62 1.71 5.06
C ALA A 261 -8.04 0.90 6.22
N LYS A 262 -7.15 1.50 7.03
CA LYS A 262 -6.63 0.89 8.26
C LYS A 262 -7.77 0.61 9.26
N LEU A 263 -8.67 1.56 9.45
CA LEU A 263 -9.83 1.42 10.34
C LEU A 263 -10.77 0.30 9.87
N LEU A 264 -11.18 0.33 8.60
CA LEU A 264 -12.05 -0.71 8.01
C LEU A 264 -11.41 -2.10 8.06
N SER A 265 -10.10 -2.20 7.80
CA SER A 265 -9.37 -3.47 7.91
C SER A 265 -9.46 -4.03 9.33
N SER A 266 -9.27 -3.18 10.36
CA SER A 266 -9.42 -3.62 11.75
C SER A 266 -10.83 -4.09 12.08
N HIS A 267 -11.86 -3.37 11.65
CA HIS A 267 -13.25 -3.75 11.88
C HIS A 267 -13.67 -5.02 11.11
N LEU A 268 -13.21 -5.19 9.87
CA LEU A 268 -13.46 -6.41 9.11
C LEU A 268 -12.82 -7.63 9.78
N LYS A 269 -11.60 -7.48 10.32
CA LYS A 269 -10.92 -8.53 11.08
C LYS A 269 -11.64 -8.86 12.40
N GLU A 270 -12.11 -7.83 13.10
CA GLU A 270 -12.75 -7.93 14.40
C GLU A 270 -14.15 -8.56 14.30
N PHE A 271 -15.01 -8.00 13.44
CA PHE A 271 -16.41 -8.39 13.37
C PHE A 271 -16.69 -9.51 12.35
N LYS A 272 -15.76 -9.77 11.42
CA LYS A 272 -15.89 -10.79 10.35
C LYS A 272 -17.19 -10.69 9.54
N SER A 273 -17.79 -9.50 9.54
CA SER A 273 -19.08 -9.20 8.96
C SER A 273 -19.04 -7.78 8.42
N LEU A 274 -19.25 -7.64 7.10
CA LEU A 274 -19.24 -6.34 6.43
C LEU A 274 -20.28 -5.37 7.02
N PRO A 275 -21.56 -5.76 7.24
CA PRO A 275 -22.53 -4.88 7.91
C PRO A 275 -22.09 -4.37 9.28
N LEU A 276 -21.48 -5.23 10.11
CA LEU A 276 -21.00 -4.83 11.44
C LEU A 276 -19.75 -3.96 11.37
N ALA A 277 -18.86 -4.21 10.41
CA ALA A 277 -17.69 -3.36 10.18
C ALA A 277 -18.08 -1.94 9.72
N LEU A 278 -19.11 -1.83 8.88
CA LEU A 278 -19.69 -0.55 8.46
C LEU A 278 -20.40 0.16 9.62
N ALA A 279 -21.15 -0.59 10.43
CA ALA A 279 -21.75 -0.03 11.65
C ALA A 279 -20.68 0.48 12.63
N ALA A 280 -19.57 -0.24 12.78
CA ALA A 280 -18.45 0.17 13.61
C ALA A 280 -17.73 1.40 13.06
N TYR A 281 -17.63 1.54 11.72
CA TYR A 281 -17.05 2.73 11.09
C TYR A 281 -17.86 4.00 11.42
N ASN A 282 -19.20 3.92 11.39
CA ASN A 282 -20.08 5.06 11.67
C ASN A 282 -20.31 5.31 13.18
N ALA A 283 -20.56 4.26 13.96
CA ALA A 283 -20.97 4.36 15.37
C ALA A 283 -19.86 4.02 16.39
N GLY A 284 -18.68 3.60 15.92
CA GLY A 284 -17.60 3.06 16.74
C GLY A 284 -17.80 1.59 17.11
N GLY A 285 -16.70 0.82 17.12
CA GLY A 285 -16.72 -0.61 17.46
C GLY A 285 -17.25 -0.92 18.87
N GLY A 286 -17.00 -0.04 19.85
CA GLY A 286 -17.54 -0.19 21.21
C GLY A 286 -19.07 -0.22 21.24
N SER A 287 -19.74 0.56 20.39
CA SER A 287 -21.19 0.53 20.26
C SER A 287 -21.67 -0.80 19.68
N VAL A 288 -21.00 -1.32 18.65
CA VAL A 288 -21.34 -2.61 18.04
C VAL A 288 -21.22 -3.75 19.06
N HIS A 289 -20.16 -3.77 19.88
CA HIS A 289 -20.01 -4.73 20.98
C HIS A 289 -21.11 -4.60 22.03
N LYS A 290 -21.40 -3.37 22.46
CA LYS A 290 -22.42 -3.09 23.48
C LYS A 290 -23.80 -3.63 23.08
N TYR A 291 -24.17 -3.50 21.81
CA TYR A 291 -25.48 -3.92 21.31
C TYR A 291 -25.48 -5.33 20.68
N GLY A 292 -24.32 -5.99 20.56
CA GLY A 292 -24.19 -7.31 19.94
C GLY A 292 -24.60 -7.34 18.46
N GLY A 293 -24.54 -6.21 17.76
CA GLY A 293 -25.10 -6.03 16.43
C GLY A 293 -25.03 -4.59 15.94
N ILE A 294 -25.76 -4.27 14.87
CA ILE A 294 -25.90 -2.88 14.41
C ILE A 294 -26.62 -2.08 15.52
N PRO A 295 -25.99 -1.04 16.11
CA PRO A 295 -26.60 -0.25 17.17
C PRO A 295 -27.96 0.34 16.73
N PRO A 296 -28.92 0.53 17.65
CA PRO A 296 -30.24 1.11 17.37
C PRO A 296 -30.18 2.63 17.19
N PHE A 297 -29.16 3.13 16.48
CA PHE A 297 -29.02 4.52 16.10
C PHE A 297 -29.58 4.67 14.68
N SER A 298 -30.57 5.55 14.50
CA SER A 298 -31.24 5.73 13.21
C SER A 298 -30.25 6.05 12.08
N GLU A 299 -29.21 6.84 12.38
CA GLU A 299 -28.14 7.16 11.44
C GLU A 299 -27.38 5.91 11.00
N THR A 300 -26.94 5.08 11.95
CA THR A 300 -26.17 3.86 11.66
C THR A 300 -26.99 2.80 10.92
N GLN A 301 -28.25 2.63 11.30
CA GLN A 301 -29.18 1.73 10.61
C GLN A 301 -29.43 2.16 9.16
N ALA A 302 -29.43 3.47 8.87
CA ALA A 302 -29.51 4.00 7.51
C ALA A 302 -28.16 3.96 6.77
N TYR A 303 -27.05 4.14 7.48
CA TYR A 303 -25.70 4.21 6.93
C TYR A 303 -25.28 2.89 6.26
N VAL A 304 -25.44 1.76 6.95
CA VAL A 304 -25.01 0.44 6.47
C VAL A 304 -25.61 0.10 5.09
N PRO A 305 -26.95 0.10 4.89
CA PRO A 305 -27.52 -0.20 3.58
C PRO A 305 -27.18 0.86 2.53
N LYS A 306 -26.96 2.13 2.91
CA LYS A 306 -26.53 3.19 1.98
C LYS A 306 -25.14 2.91 1.41
N VAL A 307 -24.19 2.47 2.23
CA VAL A 307 -22.85 2.07 1.77
C VAL A 307 -22.91 0.79 0.95
N GLN A 308 -23.69 -0.21 1.36
CA GLN A 308 -23.84 -1.45 0.57
C GLN A 308 -24.46 -1.19 -0.80
N LYS A 309 -25.44 -0.28 -0.89
CA LYS A 309 -26.00 0.16 -2.17
C LYS A 309 -24.96 0.88 -3.04
N ALA A 310 -24.16 1.78 -2.45
CA ALA A 310 -23.07 2.44 -3.16
C ALA A 310 -22.00 1.45 -3.64
N LEU A 311 -21.69 0.42 -2.83
CA LEU A 311 -20.78 -0.67 -3.19
C LEU A 311 -21.31 -1.50 -4.36
N ALA A 312 -22.58 -1.92 -4.31
CA ALA A 312 -23.20 -2.68 -5.39
C ALA A 312 -23.24 -1.91 -6.72
N ALA A 313 -23.38 -0.58 -6.67
CA ALA A 313 -23.35 0.28 -7.85
C ALA A 313 -21.97 0.34 -8.54
N LEU A 314 -20.90 -0.10 -7.87
CA LEU A 314 -19.56 -0.19 -8.46
C LEU A 314 -19.33 -1.54 -9.16
N GLY A 315 -20.31 -2.45 -9.16
CA GLY A 315 -20.24 -3.82 -9.72
C GLY A 315 -19.34 -4.75 -8.92
#